data_AF-A0A6I5HT53-F1
#
_entry.id   AF-A0A6I5HT53-F1
#
_cell.length_a   1.000
_cell.length_b   1.000
_cell.length_c   1.000
_cell.angle_alpha   90.00
_cell.angle_beta   90.00
_cell.angle_gamma   90.00
#
_symmetry.space_group_name_H-M   'P 1'
#
loop_
_entity.id
_entity.type
_entity.pdbx_description
1 polymer ?
#
loop_
_entity_poly.entity_id
_entity_poly.type
_entity_poly.pdbx_seq_one_letter_code
_entity_poly.pdbx_strand_id
1 'polypeptide(L)'
;MSVSGREAAAAGPDARAEELRRTHCARARSAYDRAVAACRYAGVGPDAAEIVPKDTAGRAAGALRLAARSLDALAVSAPDPAADARCARNTAATAALAAQLAAAVPHDVTGDATATVTGDATTAATVTGGATATVTGGATGDGGRAPHHDSAEHDVPAPDDGPAAAALRAALAASQAAAVAAGGTARGRDTALNAEADEAERRAVTAARAAGWLV
;
A
#
# COMPACT_ATOMS: atom_id res chain seq x y z
N MET A 1 -4.37 -27.01 -50.00
CA MET A 1 -4.00 -27.49 -48.66
C MET A 1 -2.51 -27.16 -48.49
N SER A 2 -2.02 -26.34 -47.57
CA SER A 2 -2.53 -26.02 -46.23
C SER A 2 -2.06 -24.64 -45.79
N VAL A 3 -2.90 -24.04 -44.96
CA VAL A 3 -2.72 -22.83 -44.18
C VAL A 3 -1.81 -23.17 -43.00
N SER A 4 -0.69 -22.46 -42.78
CA SER A 4 -0.08 -22.35 -41.44
C SER A 4 1.00 -21.28 -41.45
N GLY A 5 0.63 -20.03 -41.19
CA GLY A 5 1.59 -18.94 -41.11
C GLY A 5 1.05 -17.61 -40.60
N ARG A 6 -0.18 -17.57 -40.06
CA ARG A 6 -0.83 -16.30 -39.68
C ARG A 6 -1.62 -16.35 -38.37
N GLU A 7 -1.25 -17.20 -37.42
CA GLU A 7 -1.88 -17.23 -36.08
C GLU A 7 -0.94 -16.82 -34.94
N ALA A 8 0.18 -16.16 -35.25
CA ALA A 8 0.88 -15.30 -34.28
C ALA A 8 0.74 -13.83 -34.68
N ALA A 9 -0.45 -13.44 -35.15
CA ALA A 9 -0.77 -12.04 -35.33
C ALA A 9 -0.78 -11.40 -33.94
N ALA A 10 0.25 -10.61 -33.64
CA ALA A 10 0.32 -9.79 -32.44
C ALA A 10 -1.04 -9.14 -32.22
N ALA A 11 -1.64 -9.39 -31.05
CA ALA A 11 -2.93 -8.84 -30.68
C ALA A 11 -2.95 -7.34 -31.01
N GLY A 12 -3.98 -6.89 -31.72
CA GLY A 12 -4.11 -5.49 -32.11
C GLY A 12 -4.03 -4.56 -30.89
N PRO A 13 -3.73 -3.25 -31.10
CA PRO A 13 -3.57 -2.30 -30.00
C PRO A 13 -4.75 -2.27 -29.03
N ASP A 14 -5.98 -2.51 -29.51
CA ASP A 14 -7.19 -2.56 -28.69
C ASP A 14 -7.25 -3.80 -27.80
N ALA A 15 -6.90 -4.97 -28.33
CA ALA A 15 -6.84 -6.22 -27.55
C ALA A 15 -5.77 -6.13 -26.44
N ARG A 16 -4.63 -5.50 -26.74
CA ARG A 16 -3.60 -5.22 -25.74
C ARG A 16 -4.06 -4.20 -24.69
N ALA A 17 -4.81 -3.17 -25.09
CA ALA A 17 -5.37 -2.19 -24.16
C ALA A 17 -6.41 -2.84 -23.23
N GLU A 18 -7.24 -3.75 -23.75
CA GLU A 18 -8.18 -4.52 -22.94
C GLU A 18 -7.48 -5.46 -21.96
N GLU A 19 -6.41 -6.14 -22.39
CA GLU A 19 -5.63 -7.00 -21.51
C GLU A 19 -5.01 -6.19 -20.36
N LEU A 20 -4.39 -5.05 -20.68
CA LEU A 20 -3.87 -4.12 -19.67
C LEU A 20 -4.98 -3.65 -18.74
N ARG A 21 -6.17 -3.32 -19.26
CA ARG A 21 -7.32 -2.95 -18.43
C ARG A 21 -7.72 -4.08 -17.49
N ARG A 22 -7.80 -5.32 -17.95
CA ARG A 22 -8.12 -6.48 -17.09
C ARG A 22 -7.11 -6.61 -15.95
N THR A 23 -5.82 -6.50 -16.24
CA THR A 23 -4.74 -6.55 -15.23
C THR A 23 -4.88 -5.43 -14.21
N HIS A 24 -5.00 -4.18 -14.66
CA HIS A 24 -5.12 -3.02 -13.77
C HIS A 24 -6.40 -3.06 -12.94
N CYS A 25 -7.52 -3.48 -13.51
CA CYS A 25 -8.79 -3.66 -12.80
C CYS A 25 -8.72 -4.78 -11.76
N ALA A 26 -8.09 -5.90 -12.07
CA ALA A 26 -7.88 -7.00 -11.12
C ALA A 26 -7.03 -6.53 -9.93
N ARG A 27 -5.93 -5.83 -10.20
CA ARG A 27 -5.06 -5.25 -9.16
C ARG A 27 -5.81 -4.24 -8.30
N ALA A 28 -6.58 -3.35 -8.92
CA ALA A 28 -7.37 -2.35 -8.21
C ALA A 28 -8.42 -3.00 -7.29
N ARG A 29 -9.13 -4.03 -7.76
CA ARG A 29 -10.11 -4.78 -6.93
C ARG A 29 -9.45 -5.53 -5.78
N SER A 30 -8.35 -6.22 -6.04
CA SER A 30 -7.55 -6.87 -4.98
C SER A 30 -7.12 -5.89 -3.89
N ALA A 31 -6.59 -4.73 -4.29
CA ALA A 31 -6.22 -3.68 -3.35
C ALA A 31 -7.43 -3.12 -2.58
N TYR A 32 -8.57 -2.94 -3.25
CA TYR A 32 -9.81 -2.47 -2.61
C TYR A 32 -10.30 -3.46 -1.56
N ASP A 33 -10.35 -4.74 -1.87
CA ASP A 33 -10.79 -5.79 -0.95
C ASP A 33 -9.89 -5.86 0.29
N ARG A 34 -8.57 -5.76 0.09
CA ARG A 34 -7.60 -5.65 1.20
C ARG A 34 -7.82 -4.39 2.05
N ALA A 35 -8.09 -3.26 1.41
CA ALA A 35 -8.34 -2.01 2.12
C ALA A 35 -9.61 -2.11 2.99
N VAL A 36 -10.69 -2.69 2.44
CA VAL A 36 -11.94 -2.96 3.17
C VAL A 36 -11.69 -3.89 4.36
N ALA A 37 -10.96 -4.98 4.14
CA ALA A 37 -10.59 -5.93 5.18
C ALA A 37 -9.78 -5.29 6.32
N ALA A 38 -8.72 -4.53 5.97
CA ALA A 38 -7.90 -3.84 6.96
C ALA A 38 -8.68 -2.76 7.73
N CYS A 39 -9.55 -2.00 7.06
CA CYS A 39 -10.44 -1.04 7.76
C CYS A 39 -11.41 -1.75 8.71
N ARG A 40 -12.02 -2.87 8.31
CA ARG A 40 -12.88 -3.68 9.20
C ARG A 40 -12.12 -4.20 10.41
N TYR A 41 -10.91 -4.71 10.20
CA TYR A 41 -10.02 -5.14 11.28
C TYR A 41 -9.74 -3.99 12.27
N ALA A 42 -9.54 -2.78 11.75
CA ALA A 42 -9.35 -1.56 12.55
C ALA A 42 -10.64 -0.97 13.14
N GLY A 43 -11.80 -1.63 12.99
CA GLY A 43 -13.09 -1.12 13.47
C GLY A 43 -13.64 0.08 12.69
N VAL A 44 -13.09 0.39 11.51
CA VAL A 44 -13.51 1.52 10.68
C VAL A 44 -14.61 1.09 9.72
N GLY A 45 -15.83 1.57 9.97
CA GLY A 45 -16.99 1.38 9.11
C GLY A 45 -17.11 2.42 7.97
N PRO A 46 -17.99 2.17 6.98
CA PRO A 46 -18.23 3.10 5.85
C PRO A 46 -18.82 4.45 6.29
N ASP A 47 -19.46 4.49 7.45
CA ASP A 47 -20.10 5.70 8.00
C ASP A 47 -19.08 6.69 8.58
N ALA A 48 -17.83 6.27 8.79
CA ALA A 48 -16.73 7.15 9.22
C ALA A 48 -16.28 8.13 8.11
N ALA A 49 -16.74 7.95 6.87
CA ALA A 49 -16.32 8.79 5.75
C ALA A 49 -17.05 10.15 5.76
N GLU A 50 -16.34 11.16 6.27
CA GLU A 50 -16.75 12.56 6.29
C GLU A 50 -16.29 13.34 5.04
N ILE A 51 -16.94 14.48 4.75
CA ILE A 51 -16.54 15.38 3.65
C ILE A 51 -15.14 15.94 3.88
N VAL A 52 -14.85 16.34 5.12
CA VAL A 52 -13.55 16.86 5.54
C VAL A 52 -13.04 15.97 6.68
N PRO A 53 -12.22 14.97 6.39
CA PRO A 53 -11.68 14.08 7.42
C PRO A 53 -10.81 14.84 8.42
N LYS A 54 -11.08 14.62 9.71
CA LYS A 54 -10.31 15.22 10.82
C LYS A 54 -9.25 14.28 11.40
N ASP A 55 -9.38 12.98 11.10
CA ASP A 55 -8.49 11.93 11.57
C ASP A 55 -8.14 10.93 10.44
N THR A 56 -7.30 9.96 10.76
CA THR A 56 -6.83 8.94 9.83
C THR A 56 -7.93 7.92 9.48
N ALA A 57 -8.86 7.64 10.39
CA ALA A 57 -9.98 6.71 10.16
C ALA A 57 -10.96 7.27 9.12
N GLY A 58 -11.41 8.51 9.30
CA GLY A 58 -12.27 9.20 8.34
C GLY A 58 -11.59 9.41 6.99
N ARG A 59 -10.27 9.62 6.98
CA ARG A 59 -9.48 9.70 5.74
C ARG A 59 -9.49 8.36 5.00
N ALA A 60 -9.26 7.26 5.70
CA ALA A 60 -9.28 5.93 5.10
C ALA A 60 -10.67 5.56 4.58
N ALA A 61 -11.73 5.84 5.34
CA ALA A 61 -13.11 5.61 4.91
C ALA A 61 -13.46 6.47 3.68
N GLY A 62 -13.04 7.74 3.64
CA GLY A 62 -13.21 8.62 2.48
C GLY A 62 -12.46 8.11 1.24
N ALA A 63 -11.22 7.64 1.42
CA ALA A 63 -10.42 7.05 0.35
C ALA A 63 -11.06 5.76 -0.20
N LEU A 64 -11.58 4.88 0.67
CA LEU A 64 -12.35 3.70 0.27
C LEU A 64 -13.58 4.07 -0.57
N ARG A 65 -14.36 5.07 -0.14
CA ARG A 65 -15.54 5.54 -0.90
C ARG A 65 -15.15 6.06 -2.28
N LEU A 66 -14.04 6.81 -2.37
CA LEU A 66 -13.54 7.32 -3.65
C LEU A 66 -13.02 6.19 -4.56
N ALA A 67 -12.31 5.21 -3.99
CA ALA A 67 -11.81 4.05 -4.72
C ALA A 67 -12.95 3.21 -5.30
N ALA A 68 -14.00 2.94 -4.51
CA ALA A 68 -15.21 2.25 -4.98
C ALA A 68 -15.83 2.95 -6.19
N ARG A 69 -16.05 4.27 -6.08
CA ARG A 69 -16.58 5.09 -7.19
C ARG A 69 -15.68 5.07 -8.43
N SER A 70 -14.36 5.04 -8.23
CA SER A 70 -13.40 4.98 -9.32
C SER A 70 -13.49 3.63 -10.05
N LEU A 71 -13.67 2.52 -9.32
CA LEU A 71 -13.88 1.19 -9.91
C LEU A 71 -15.20 1.11 -10.68
N ASP A 72 -16.28 1.68 -10.16
CA ASP A 72 -17.57 1.75 -10.86
C ASP A 72 -17.46 2.58 -12.15
N ALA A 73 -16.77 3.73 -12.09
CA ALA A 73 -16.51 4.57 -13.26
C ALA A 73 -15.67 3.85 -14.31
N LEU A 74 -14.66 3.08 -13.89
CA LEU A 74 -13.87 2.26 -14.82
C LEU A 74 -14.76 1.26 -15.54
N ALA A 75 -15.69 0.58 -14.86
CA ALA A 75 -16.51 -0.49 -15.45
C ALA A 75 -17.29 -0.04 -16.70
N VAL A 76 -17.68 1.23 -16.77
CA VAL A 76 -18.46 1.82 -17.88
C VAL A 76 -17.63 2.66 -18.86
N SER A 77 -16.35 2.87 -18.58
CA SER A 77 -15.44 3.66 -19.42
C SER A 77 -14.76 2.84 -20.51
N ALA A 78 -14.38 3.48 -21.62
CA ALA A 78 -13.52 2.89 -22.63
C ALA A 78 -12.11 2.58 -22.05
N PRO A 79 -11.41 1.54 -22.54
CA PRO A 79 -10.07 1.22 -22.05
C PRO A 79 -9.06 2.36 -22.24
N ASP A 80 -8.43 2.79 -21.14
CA ASP A 80 -7.29 3.71 -21.14
C ASP A 80 -6.26 3.17 -20.12
N PRO A 81 -5.19 2.49 -20.60
CA PRO A 81 -4.19 1.92 -19.71
C PRO A 81 -3.56 2.90 -18.72
N ALA A 82 -3.48 4.19 -19.07
CA ALA A 82 -2.93 5.20 -18.18
C ALA A 82 -3.92 5.57 -17.06
N ALA A 83 -5.21 5.69 -17.37
CA ALA A 83 -6.25 5.92 -16.36
C ALA A 83 -6.45 4.69 -15.47
N ASP A 84 -6.49 3.49 -16.08
CA ASP A 84 -6.63 2.22 -15.38
C ASP A 84 -5.48 2.01 -14.38
N ALA A 85 -4.23 2.25 -14.82
CA ALA A 85 -3.06 2.14 -13.95
C ALA A 85 -3.06 3.17 -12.80
N ARG A 86 -3.50 4.41 -13.06
CA ARG A 86 -3.66 5.42 -11.99
C ARG A 86 -4.72 5.00 -10.97
N CYS A 87 -5.83 4.44 -11.42
CA CYS A 87 -6.86 3.90 -10.53
C CYS A 87 -6.30 2.77 -9.67
N ALA A 88 -5.56 1.83 -10.26
CA ALA A 88 -4.90 0.75 -9.52
C ALA A 88 -3.91 1.28 -8.47
N ARG A 89 -3.06 2.25 -8.84
CA ARG A 89 -2.15 2.93 -7.91
C ARG A 89 -2.89 3.59 -6.75
N ASN A 90 -3.93 4.39 -7.03
CA ASN A 90 -4.66 5.12 -6.00
C ASN A 90 -5.38 4.15 -5.03
N THR A 91 -5.87 3.03 -5.55
CA THR A 91 -6.51 2.00 -4.74
C THR A 91 -5.49 1.24 -3.89
N ALA A 92 -4.30 0.95 -4.42
CA ALA A 92 -3.19 0.38 -3.65
C ALA A 92 -2.69 1.31 -2.54
N ALA A 93 -2.64 2.63 -2.79
CA ALA A 93 -2.33 3.62 -1.76
C ALA A 93 -3.41 3.66 -0.66
N THR A 94 -4.68 3.48 -1.02
CA THR A 94 -5.79 3.35 -0.06
C THR A 94 -5.62 2.09 0.81
N ALA A 95 -5.21 0.96 0.21
CA ALA A 95 -4.91 -0.26 0.94
C ALA A 95 -3.74 -0.09 1.91
N ALA A 96 -2.69 0.63 1.53
CA ALA A 96 -1.57 0.94 2.41
C ALA A 96 -1.98 1.86 3.58
N LEU A 97 -2.87 2.82 3.36
CA LEU A 97 -3.42 3.66 4.43
C LEU A 97 -4.27 2.81 5.40
N ALA A 98 -5.14 1.94 4.88
CA ALA A 98 -5.95 1.04 5.70
C ALA A 98 -5.08 0.05 6.50
N ALA A 99 -3.99 -0.46 5.91
CA ALA A 99 -3.04 -1.32 6.59
C ALA A 99 -2.29 -0.59 7.72
N GLN A 100 -2.01 0.71 7.58
CA GLN A 100 -1.41 1.51 8.67
C GLN A 100 -2.37 1.62 9.86
N LEU A 101 -3.67 1.82 9.60
CA LEU A 101 -4.69 1.80 10.66
C LEU A 101 -4.76 0.44 11.36
N ALA A 102 -4.81 -0.64 10.57
CA ALA A 102 -4.87 -1.99 11.09
C ALA A 102 -3.65 -2.36 11.95
N ALA A 103 -2.45 -1.96 11.53
CA ALA A 103 -1.22 -2.20 12.28
C ALA A 103 -1.12 -1.34 13.57
N ALA A 104 -1.85 -0.22 13.65
CA ALA A 104 -1.91 0.61 14.84
C ALA A 104 -2.92 0.10 15.89
N VAL A 105 -3.73 -0.91 15.57
CA VAL A 105 -4.63 -1.54 16.53
C VAL A 105 -3.79 -2.29 17.56
N PRO A 106 -3.92 -1.99 18.87
CA PRO A 106 -3.25 -2.75 19.91
C PRO A 106 -3.68 -4.22 19.83
N HIS A 107 -2.72 -5.12 19.64
CA HIS A 107 -2.95 -6.54 19.86
C HIS A 107 -2.77 -6.78 21.35
N ASP A 108 -3.85 -7.15 22.04
CA ASP A 108 -3.78 -7.51 23.45
C ASP A 108 -2.94 -8.80 23.56
N VAL A 109 -1.64 -8.64 23.79
CA VAL A 109 -0.78 -9.75 24.22
C VAL A 109 -1.23 -10.04 25.63
N THR A 110 -1.85 -11.19 25.86
CA THR A 110 -2.23 -11.62 27.21
C THR A 110 -1.00 -11.56 28.12
N GLY A 111 -0.92 -10.52 28.94
CA GLY A 111 0.25 -10.18 29.74
C GLY A 111 0.12 -8.77 30.32
N ASP A 112 -0.46 -8.72 31.51
CA ASP A 112 -0.54 -7.58 32.44
C ASP A 112 0.66 -6.61 32.35
N ALA A 113 0.39 -5.36 31.95
CA ALA A 113 0.93 -4.17 32.58
C ALA A 113 0.19 -2.92 32.05
N THR A 114 -0.57 -2.29 32.93
CA THR A 114 -1.07 -0.92 32.77
C THR A 114 0.07 0.04 32.42
N ALA A 115 0.07 0.60 31.21
CA ALA A 115 0.90 1.74 30.85
C ALA A 115 0.01 2.89 30.36
N THR A 116 -0.11 3.90 31.23
CA THR A 116 -0.74 5.18 30.97
C THR A 116 -0.04 5.89 29.79
N VAL A 117 -0.78 6.19 28.72
CA VAL A 117 -0.27 6.99 27.61
C VAL A 117 -0.60 8.46 27.87
N THR A 118 0.43 9.23 28.20
CA THR A 118 0.43 10.70 28.08
C THR A 118 0.62 11.04 26.61
N GLY A 119 -0.36 11.73 26.02
CA GLY A 119 -0.32 12.13 24.62
C GLY A 119 0.78 13.16 24.34
N ASP A 120 1.52 12.94 23.26
CA ASP A 120 2.27 13.98 22.58
C ASP A 120 1.87 13.99 21.09
N ALA A 121 1.59 15.21 20.62
CA ALA A 121 1.24 15.53 19.27
C ALA A 121 2.50 15.70 18.43
N THR A 122 2.95 14.65 17.74
CA THR A 122 3.84 14.82 16.59
C THR A 122 3.61 13.70 15.58
N THR A 123 2.80 13.96 14.55
CA THR A 123 3.08 13.48 13.20
C THR A 123 2.49 14.48 12.21
N ALA A 124 3.20 15.60 12.04
CA ALA A 124 2.92 16.56 10.99
C ALA A 124 3.61 16.14 9.69
N ALA A 125 2.83 16.23 8.61
CA ALA A 125 3.25 16.55 7.25
C ALA A 125 4.22 15.61 6.50
N THR A 126 3.66 14.74 5.66
CA THR A 126 4.23 14.52 4.31
C THR A 126 3.37 15.28 3.30
N VAL A 127 3.68 16.57 3.17
CA VAL A 127 3.32 17.37 2.00
C VAL A 127 4.24 16.89 0.86
N THR A 128 3.67 16.30 -0.19
CA THR A 128 4.41 16.07 -1.43
C THR A 128 4.50 17.41 -2.17
N GLY A 129 5.63 18.09 -2.02
CA GLY A 129 5.99 19.27 -2.78
C GLY A 129 7.51 19.41 -2.74
N GLY A 130 8.16 19.26 -3.90
CA GLY A 130 9.62 19.32 -4.01
C GLY A 130 10.16 20.67 -3.56
N ALA A 131 11.07 20.66 -2.58
CA ALA A 131 12.08 21.68 -2.36
C ALA A 131 13.19 21.06 -1.51
N THR A 132 14.40 21.06 -2.03
CA THR A 132 15.63 20.70 -1.30
C THR A 132 15.85 21.66 -0.14
N ALA A 133 16.00 21.14 1.08
CA ALA A 133 16.48 21.91 2.22
C ALA A 133 17.68 21.20 2.85
N THR A 134 18.85 21.80 2.67
CA THR A 134 20.10 21.45 3.35
C THR A 134 19.98 21.82 4.83
N VAL A 135 20.15 20.85 5.73
CA VAL A 135 20.19 21.13 7.17
C VAL A 135 21.65 21.20 7.61
N THR A 136 22.08 22.40 7.97
CA THR A 136 23.38 22.70 8.58
C THR A 136 23.35 22.27 10.05
N GLY A 137 24.21 21.33 10.43
CA GLY A 137 24.32 20.83 11.80
C GLY A 137 24.88 21.88 12.76
N GLY A 138 24.21 22.04 13.90
CA GLY A 138 24.72 22.77 15.06
C GLY A 138 25.23 21.80 16.12
N ALA A 139 26.52 21.93 16.45
CA ALA A 139 27.19 21.15 17.48
C ALA A 139 26.83 21.63 18.89
N THR A 140 26.83 20.70 19.85
CA THR A 140 27.22 20.96 21.24
C THR A 140 27.77 19.66 21.85
N GLY A 141 29.01 19.72 22.36
CA GLY A 141 29.65 18.68 23.18
C GLY A 141 28.97 18.55 24.55
N ASP A 142 29.41 17.74 25.51
CA ASP A 142 30.72 17.14 25.83
C ASP A 142 30.48 16.10 26.96
N GLY A 143 31.47 15.27 27.27
CA GLY A 143 31.60 14.61 28.57
C GLY A 143 31.48 13.08 28.55
N GLY A 144 32.62 12.41 28.54
CA GLY A 144 32.71 10.95 28.44
C GLY A 144 32.55 10.15 29.74
N ARG A 145 32.61 8.82 29.58
CA ARG A 145 33.37 7.83 30.35
C ARG A 145 32.84 6.43 30.03
N ALA A 146 33.70 5.57 29.48
CA ALA A 146 33.43 4.14 29.33
C ALA A 146 33.30 3.46 30.71
N PRO A 147 32.54 2.36 30.78
CA PRO A 147 33.23 1.11 31.04
C PRO A 147 32.76 -0.06 30.16
N HIS A 148 33.69 -0.98 30.02
CA HIS A 148 33.62 -2.28 29.36
C HIS A 148 32.33 -3.04 29.70
N HIS A 149 31.57 -3.40 28.66
CA HIS A 149 30.72 -4.58 28.70
C HIS A 149 31.13 -5.52 27.58
N ASP A 150 31.43 -6.72 28.03
CA ASP A 150 31.72 -7.94 27.30
C ASP A 150 30.73 -8.15 26.14
N SER A 151 31.24 -8.24 24.92
CA SER A 151 30.46 -8.52 23.72
C SER A 151 30.07 -9.99 23.71
N ALA A 152 29.04 -10.34 24.48
CA ALA A 152 28.21 -11.47 24.12
C ALA A 152 27.35 -11.01 22.93
N GLU A 153 27.68 -11.49 21.73
CA GLU A 153 26.82 -11.42 20.56
C GLU A 153 25.50 -12.12 20.90
N HIS A 154 24.56 -11.35 21.46
CA HIS A 154 23.16 -11.70 21.42
C HIS A 154 22.76 -11.55 19.96
N ASP A 155 22.58 -12.68 19.29
CA ASP A 155 21.75 -12.79 18.10
C ASP A 155 20.36 -12.31 18.53
N VAL A 156 20.12 -10.99 18.41
CA VAL A 156 18.80 -10.41 18.66
C VAL A 156 17.96 -10.91 17.49
N PRO A 157 17.01 -11.85 17.71
CA PRO A 157 16.10 -12.21 16.64
C PRO A 157 15.46 -10.91 16.17
N ALA A 158 15.54 -10.63 14.87
CA ALA A 158 14.85 -9.49 14.28
C ALA A 158 13.43 -9.48 14.88
N PRO A 159 12.94 -8.33 15.38
CA PRO A 159 11.61 -8.30 15.97
C PRO A 159 10.68 -8.93 14.95
N ASP A 160 10.04 -10.04 15.33
CA ASP A 160 8.99 -10.64 14.54
C ASP A 160 7.86 -9.62 14.54
N ASP A 161 7.98 -8.62 13.67
CA ASP A 161 6.94 -7.72 13.23
C ASP A 161 5.74 -8.63 12.98
N GLY A 162 4.78 -8.64 13.92
CA GLY A 162 3.66 -9.57 13.88
C GLY A 162 2.95 -9.52 12.52
N PRO A 163 2.09 -10.49 12.21
CA PRO A 163 1.55 -10.65 10.86
C PRO A 163 0.87 -9.38 10.31
N ALA A 164 0.32 -8.51 11.17
CA ALA A 164 -0.17 -7.18 10.81
C ALA A 164 0.92 -6.21 10.27
N ALA A 165 2.09 -6.16 10.88
CA ALA A 165 3.21 -5.35 10.42
C ALA A 165 3.82 -5.90 9.12
N ALA A 166 3.90 -7.23 8.96
CA ALA A 166 4.25 -7.85 7.68
C ALA A 166 3.25 -7.49 6.56
N ALA A 167 1.95 -7.51 6.87
CA ALA A 167 0.89 -7.10 5.94
C ALA A 167 0.97 -5.62 5.56
N LEU A 168 1.29 -4.73 6.52
CA LEU A 168 1.56 -3.32 6.24
C LEU A 168 2.75 -3.14 5.29
N ARG A 169 3.90 -3.77 5.58
CA ARG A 169 5.08 -3.70 4.71
C ARG A 169 4.78 -4.17 3.30
N ALA A 170 4.06 -5.28 3.15
CA ALA A 170 3.65 -5.79 1.85
C ALA A 170 2.68 -4.86 1.11
N ALA A 171 1.73 -4.23 1.83
CA ALA A 171 0.81 -3.25 1.24
C ALA A 171 1.53 -1.99 0.75
N LEU A 172 2.51 -1.49 1.49
CA LEU A 172 3.36 -0.37 1.07
C LEU A 172 4.17 -0.71 -0.18
N ALA A 173 4.78 -1.91 -0.22
CA ALA A 173 5.50 -2.38 -1.39
C ALA A 173 4.60 -2.48 -2.64
N ALA A 174 3.39 -3.03 -2.50
CA ALA A 174 2.41 -3.09 -3.58
C ALA A 174 2.01 -1.69 -4.07
N SER A 175 1.77 -0.75 -3.16
CA SER A 175 1.47 0.64 -3.51
C SER A 175 2.62 1.32 -4.27
N GLN A 176 3.87 1.08 -3.86
CA GLN A 176 5.05 1.64 -4.53
C GLN A 176 5.25 1.03 -5.92
N ALA A 177 5.16 -0.29 -6.06
CA ALA A 177 5.26 -0.96 -7.35
C ALA A 177 4.14 -0.51 -8.32
N ALA A 178 2.90 -0.36 -7.84
CA ALA A 178 1.81 0.18 -8.63
C ALA A 178 2.06 1.64 -9.06
N ALA A 179 2.71 2.45 -8.21
CA ALA A 179 3.08 3.81 -8.55
C ALA A 179 4.13 3.87 -9.67
N VAL A 180 5.13 2.98 -9.63
CA VAL A 180 6.14 2.84 -10.68
C VAL A 180 5.48 2.38 -11.99
N ALA A 181 4.65 1.34 -11.95
CA ALA A 181 3.96 0.82 -13.12
C ALA A 181 3.03 1.85 -13.80
N ALA A 182 2.33 2.66 -13.01
CA ALA A 182 1.45 3.72 -13.51
C ALA A 182 2.20 4.95 -14.04
N GLY A 183 3.46 5.13 -13.61
CA GLY A 183 4.28 6.30 -13.91
C GLY A 183 5.07 6.21 -15.22
N GLY A 184 6.05 7.12 -15.34
CA GLY A 184 7.02 7.13 -16.43
C GLY A 184 6.44 7.43 -17.82
N THR A 185 7.24 7.14 -18.85
CA THR A 185 6.90 7.35 -20.26
C THR A 185 5.95 6.28 -20.80
N ALA A 186 5.97 5.06 -20.23
CA ALA A 186 5.10 3.96 -20.62
C ALA A 186 3.65 4.11 -20.11
N ARG A 187 3.42 4.86 -19.02
CA ARG A 187 2.10 5.18 -18.46
C ARG A 187 1.19 3.95 -18.30
N GLY A 188 1.61 2.94 -17.56
CA GLY A 188 0.82 1.72 -17.33
C GLY A 188 0.92 0.64 -18.40
N ARG A 189 1.74 0.84 -19.45
CA ARG A 189 1.89 -0.12 -20.58
C ARG A 189 3.11 -1.01 -20.51
N ASP A 190 4.03 -0.75 -19.57
CA ASP A 190 5.25 -1.54 -19.41
C ASP A 190 4.92 -2.90 -18.79
N THR A 191 5.22 -3.98 -19.51
CA THR A 191 4.87 -5.34 -19.10
C THR A 191 5.69 -5.82 -17.91
N ALA A 192 6.97 -5.44 -17.82
CA ALA A 192 7.84 -5.87 -16.73
C ALA A 192 7.44 -5.18 -15.41
N LEU A 193 7.20 -3.87 -15.46
CA LEU A 193 6.72 -3.11 -14.29
C LEU A 193 5.34 -3.59 -13.84
N ASN A 194 4.47 -3.96 -14.78
CA ASN A 194 3.16 -4.53 -14.45
C ASN A 194 3.30 -5.90 -13.77
N ALA A 195 4.18 -6.77 -14.25
CA ALA A 195 4.42 -8.08 -13.62
C ALA A 195 5.01 -7.95 -12.21
N GLU A 196 5.91 -6.99 -11.98
CA GLU A 196 6.46 -6.69 -10.66
C GLU A 196 5.37 -6.19 -9.71
N ALA A 197 4.49 -5.28 -10.18
CA ALA A 197 3.36 -4.81 -9.41
C ALA A 197 2.37 -5.94 -9.07
N ASP A 198 2.16 -6.89 -9.97
CA ASP A 198 1.30 -8.04 -9.71
C ASP A 198 1.91 -9.01 -8.69
N GLU A 199 3.23 -9.21 -8.71
CA GLU A 199 3.92 -10.00 -7.68
C GLU A 199 3.88 -9.31 -6.31
N ALA A 200 4.06 -7.99 -6.27
CA ALA A 200 3.91 -7.22 -5.04
C ALA A 200 2.47 -7.31 -4.49
N GLU A 201 1.46 -7.28 -5.36
CA GLU A 201 0.06 -7.45 -4.96
C GLU A 201 -0.20 -8.86 -4.42
N ARG A 202 0.33 -9.91 -5.06
CA ARG A 202 0.23 -11.30 -4.54
C ARG A 202 0.82 -11.43 -3.14
N ARG A 203 2.01 -10.87 -2.91
CA ARG A 203 2.64 -10.85 -1.57
C ARG A 203 1.77 -10.10 -0.55
N ALA A 204 1.17 -8.99 -0.94
CA ALA A 204 0.28 -8.22 -0.06
C ALA A 204 -1.01 -8.97 0.30
N VAL A 205 -1.60 -9.72 -0.63
CA VAL A 205 -2.75 -10.60 -0.36
C VAL A 205 -2.37 -11.71 0.61
N THR A 206 -1.24 -12.40 0.38
CA THR A 206 -0.76 -13.47 1.27
C THR A 206 -0.53 -12.95 2.68
N ALA A 207 0.12 -11.79 2.83
CA ALA A 207 0.38 -11.20 4.13
C ALA A 207 -0.92 -10.75 4.83
N ALA A 208 -1.88 -10.18 4.10
CA ALA A 208 -3.19 -9.80 4.65
C ALA A 208 -4.00 -11.01 5.14
N ARG A 209 -3.90 -12.17 4.45
CA ARG A 209 -4.48 -13.44 4.94
C ARG A 209 -3.77 -13.95 6.19
N ALA A 210 -2.44 -13.90 6.22
CA ALA A 210 -1.66 -14.28 7.40
C ALA A 210 -1.98 -13.39 8.62
N ALA A 211 -2.34 -12.13 8.39
CA ALA A 211 -2.81 -11.20 9.42
C ALA A 211 -4.29 -11.40 9.82
N GLY A 212 -5.02 -12.33 9.18
CA GLY A 212 -6.43 -12.59 9.43
C GLY A 212 -7.37 -11.49 8.93
N TRP A 213 -6.89 -10.59 8.05
CA TRP A 213 -7.72 -9.51 7.49
C TRP A 213 -8.60 -10.03 6.36
N LEU A 214 -8.03 -10.88 5.50
CA LEU A 214 -8.72 -11.54 4.39
C LEU A 214 -8.97 -13.01 4.70
N VAL A 215 -10.14 -13.50 4.28
CA VAL A 215 -10.50 -14.92 4.27
C VAL A 215 -10.14 -15.61 2.96
#